data_AF-D7CFC7-F1
#
_entry.id   AF-D7CFC7-F1
#
_cell.length_a   1.000
_cell.length_b   1.000
_cell.length_c   1.000
_cell.angle_alpha   90.00
_cell.angle_beta   90.00
_cell.angle_gamma   90.00
#
_symmetry.space_group_name_H-M   'P 1'
#
loop_
_entity.id
_entity.type
_entity.pdbx_description
1 polymer ?
#
loop_
_entity_poly.entity_id
_entity_poly.type
_entity_poly.pdbx_seq_one_letter_code
_entity_poly.pdbx_strand_id
1 'polypeptide(L)'
;MGGGVLGVGATIVGMAMRRKGSKPADDDNVGWTMDKLRDGTLIRVKVYPERIGRLSDHHRAILTEEARDRGMTLLEYVGWVGRMPKSELHVYRDRVRSGSGGPRLAAVYDAWLSARMAVQGVQTLQRGWKPGEPDRWV
;
A
#
# COMPACT_ATOMS: atom_id res chain seq x y z
N MET A 1 8.48 17.51 -67.19
CA MET A 1 8.91 16.76 -65.99
C MET A 1 8.36 15.35 -66.16
N GLY A 2 9.15 14.44 -66.74
CA GLY A 2 9.77 13.31 -66.02
C GLY A 2 8.71 12.23 -65.76
N GLY A 3 8.55 11.20 -66.61
CA GLY A 3 9.36 9.97 -66.62
C GLY A 3 9.01 9.13 -65.38
N GLY A 4 8.57 7.88 -65.39
CA GLY A 4 8.48 6.79 -66.36
C GLY A 4 8.53 5.48 -65.54
N VAL A 5 8.02 4.39 -66.13
CA VAL A 5 8.37 2.97 -65.85
C VAL A 5 7.71 2.24 -64.65
N LEU A 6 6.77 1.37 -65.04
CA LEU A 6 6.56 -0.07 -64.71
C LEU A 6 7.51 -0.79 -63.72
N GLY A 7 6.96 -1.78 -63.00
CA GLY A 7 7.72 -2.91 -62.43
C GLY A 7 7.25 -3.30 -61.01
N VAL A 8 6.30 -4.23 -60.84
CA VAL A 8 6.48 -5.70 -60.68
C VAL A 8 7.10 -6.13 -59.34
N GLY A 9 6.38 -7.01 -58.63
CA GLY A 9 6.89 -7.85 -57.53
C GLY A 9 6.39 -7.44 -56.15
N ALA A 10 6.08 -8.31 -55.20
CA ALA A 10 5.94 -9.75 -55.15
C ALA A 10 5.26 -10.06 -53.80
N THR A 11 4.48 -11.13 -53.77
CA THR A 11 3.78 -11.71 -52.63
C THR A 11 4.69 -11.91 -51.41
N ILE A 12 4.21 -11.54 -50.22
CA ILE A 12 4.59 -12.24 -48.98
C ILE A 12 3.34 -12.59 -48.19
N VAL A 13 3.05 -13.89 -48.17
CA VAL A 13 2.23 -14.55 -47.15
C VAL A 13 2.95 -14.38 -45.82
N GLY A 14 2.42 -13.52 -44.95
CA GLY A 14 2.88 -13.30 -43.58
C GLY A 14 2.01 -14.04 -42.59
N MET A 15 2.49 -15.21 -42.20
CA MET A 15 1.92 -16.16 -41.26
C MET A 15 1.63 -15.56 -39.88
N ALA A 16 0.64 -16.16 -39.21
CA ALA A 16 0.11 -15.82 -37.90
C ALA A 16 1.14 -15.45 -36.82
N MET A 17 0.85 -14.38 -36.07
CA MET A 17 1.07 -14.37 -34.63
C MET A 17 -0.21 -13.93 -33.95
N ARG A 18 -0.94 -14.94 -33.45
CA ARG A 18 -1.85 -14.81 -32.32
C ARG A 18 -1.02 -14.19 -31.19
N ARG A 19 -1.01 -12.87 -31.07
CA ARG A 19 -0.56 -12.21 -29.85
C ARG A 19 -1.53 -12.70 -28.79
N LYS A 20 -1.11 -13.70 -28.01
CA LYS A 20 -1.56 -13.86 -26.62
C LYS A 20 -1.54 -12.44 -26.09
N GLY A 21 -2.71 -11.86 -25.83
CA GLY A 21 -2.80 -10.60 -25.12
C GLY A 21 -1.97 -10.81 -23.87
N SER A 22 -0.78 -10.19 -23.86
CA SER A 22 -0.01 -9.99 -22.66
C SER A 22 -1.02 -9.41 -21.70
N LYS A 23 -1.30 -10.13 -20.61
CA LYS A 23 -2.05 -9.58 -19.49
C LYS A 23 -1.46 -8.18 -19.28
N PRO A 24 -2.26 -7.09 -19.31
CA PRO A 24 -1.72 -5.78 -18.97
C PRO A 24 -0.96 -5.99 -17.67
N ALA A 25 0.32 -5.59 -17.63
CA ALA A 25 1.11 -5.66 -16.42
C ALA A 25 0.22 -5.07 -15.33
N ASP A 26 -0.24 -5.94 -14.41
CA ASP A 26 -1.25 -5.57 -13.43
C ASP A 26 -0.75 -4.27 -12.80
N ASP A 27 -1.63 -3.28 -12.72
CA ASP A 27 -1.40 -2.01 -12.05
C ASP A 27 -1.35 -2.25 -10.52
N ASP A 28 -0.51 -3.21 -10.13
CA ASP A 28 -0.30 -3.75 -8.79
C ASP A 28 0.33 -2.72 -7.86
N ASN A 29 0.67 -1.54 -8.38
CA ASN A 29 1.24 -0.42 -7.64
C ASN A 29 0.17 0.58 -7.14
N VAL A 30 -1.10 0.46 -7.56
CA VAL A 30 -2.16 1.37 -7.09
C VAL A 30 -2.44 1.18 -5.60
N GLY A 31 -2.34 2.28 -4.85
CA GLY A 31 -2.68 2.36 -3.42
C GLY A 31 -1.59 1.85 -2.48
N TRP A 32 -0.38 1.59 -2.98
CA TRP A 32 0.79 1.29 -2.16
C TRP A 32 1.59 2.56 -1.83
N THR A 33 1.99 2.70 -0.58
CA THR A 33 2.95 3.72 -0.14
C THR A 33 4.30 3.06 0.09
N MET A 34 5.35 3.59 -0.51
CA MET A 34 6.72 3.11 -0.35
C MET A 34 7.41 3.76 0.85
N ASP A 35 8.15 2.98 1.61
CA ASP A 35 8.97 3.44 2.73
C ASP A 35 10.34 2.73 2.69
N LYS A 36 11.40 3.46 3.01
CA LYS A 36 12.77 2.94 3.05
C LYS A 36 13.22 2.88 4.50
N LEU A 37 13.48 1.67 4.98
CA LEU A 37 14.02 1.44 6.31
C LEU A 37 15.48 1.91 6.40
N ARG A 38 15.96 2.12 7.63
CA ARG A 38 17.33 2.62 7.89
C ARG A 38 18.44 1.70 7.36
N ASP A 39 18.18 0.41 7.28
CA ASP A 39 19.07 -0.61 6.73
C ASP A 39 19.08 -0.65 5.19
N GLY A 40 18.28 0.21 4.54
CA GLY A 40 18.14 0.28 3.10
C GLY A 40 17.03 -0.62 2.53
N THR A 41 16.36 -1.43 3.34
CA THR A 41 15.25 -2.28 2.94
C THR A 41 14.07 -1.43 2.47
N LEU A 42 13.51 -1.74 1.30
CA LEU A 42 12.30 -1.11 0.80
C LEU A 42 11.08 -1.93 1.22
N ILE A 43 10.10 -1.26 1.82
CA ILE A 43 8.79 -1.83 2.09
C ILE A 43 7.73 -1.04 1.32
N ARG A 44 6.66 -1.71 0.95
CA ARG A 44 5.43 -1.05 0.50
C ARG A 44 4.28 -1.42 1.42
N VAL A 45 3.43 -0.44 1.71
CA VAL A 45 2.27 -0.60 2.60
C VAL A 45 1.01 -0.20 1.85
N LYS A 46 -0.01 -1.05 1.90
CA LYS A 46 -1.35 -0.75 1.39
C LYS A 46 -2.37 -0.95 2.50
N VAL A 47 -3.32 -0.04 2.60
CA VAL A 47 -4.31 -0.01 3.67
C VAL A 47 -5.63 -0.55 3.14
N TYR A 48 -6.21 -1.50 3.88
CA TYR A 48 -7.44 -2.21 3.58
C TYR A 48 -8.43 -2.02 4.76
N PRO A 49 -9.07 -0.83 4.89
CA PRO A 49 -9.92 -0.51 6.04
C PRO A 49 -11.05 -1.52 6.24
N GLU A 50 -11.53 -2.18 5.19
CA GLU A 50 -12.55 -3.22 5.25
C GLU A 50 -12.13 -4.44 6.10
N ARG A 51 -10.83 -4.60 6.39
CA ARG A 51 -10.32 -5.66 7.28
C ARG A 51 -10.52 -5.38 8.77
N ILE A 52 -11.21 -4.30 9.14
CA ILE A 52 -11.57 -3.96 10.55
C ILE A 52 -12.29 -5.09 11.31
N GLY A 53 -12.86 -6.07 10.59
CA GLY A 53 -13.41 -7.30 11.16
C GLY A 53 -12.44 -8.07 12.07
N ARG A 54 -11.12 -7.90 11.86
CA ARG A 54 -10.05 -8.57 12.62
C ARG A 54 -9.71 -7.92 13.96
N LEU A 55 -10.27 -6.76 14.26
CA LEU A 55 -10.10 -6.09 15.56
C LEU A 55 -10.86 -6.84 16.66
N SER A 56 -10.28 -6.90 17.85
CA SER A 56 -11.00 -7.32 19.05
C SER A 56 -12.14 -6.34 19.36
N ASP A 57 -13.19 -6.81 20.02
CA ASP A 57 -14.32 -5.96 20.41
C ASP A 57 -13.88 -4.82 21.34
N HIS A 58 -12.90 -5.08 22.21
CA HIS A 58 -12.31 -4.06 23.08
C HIS A 58 -11.66 -2.92 22.29
N HIS A 59 -10.77 -3.23 21.35
CA HIS A 59 -10.13 -2.19 20.51
C HIS A 59 -11.15 -1.52 19.60
N ARG A 60 -12.13 -2.26 19.08
CA ARG A 60 -13.20 -1.70 18.26
C ARG A 60 -14.01 -0.66 19.04
N ALA A 61 -14.32 -0.92 20.31
CA ALA A 61 -15.05 0.02 21.15
C ALA A 61 -14.27 1.32 21.34
N ILE A 62 -12.99 1.23 21.74
CA ILE A 62 -12.10 2.39 21.92
C ILE A 62 -12.03 3.23 20.64
N LEU A 63 -11.80 2.59 19.49
CA LEU A 63 -11.67 3.28 18.21
C LEU A 63 -12.99 3.89 17.73
N THR A 64 -14.13 3.28 18.08
CA THR A 64 -15.45 3.81 17.73
C THR A 64 -15.75 5.09 18.50
N GLU A 65 -15.40 5.14 19.78
CA GLU A 65 -15.53 6.36 20.60
C GLU A 65 -14.66 7.48 20.03
N GLU A 66 -13.38 7.21 19.78
CA GLU A 66 -12.47 8.19 19.18
C GLU A 66 -12.87 8.64 17.78
N ALA A 67 -13.46 7.75 16.98
CA ALA A 67 -14.00 8.11 15.67
C ALA A 67 -15.18 9.07 15.80
N ARG A 68 -16.11 8.81 16.74
CA ARG A 68 -17.27 9.67 17.01
C ARG A 68 -16.85 11.05 17.48
N ASP A 69 -15.88 11.14 18.39
CA ASP A 69 -15.33 12.41 18.88
C ASP A 69 -14.77 13.28 17.75
N ARG A 70 -14.32 12.65 16.65
CA ARG A 70 -13.80 13.30 15.45
C ARG A 70 -14.83 13.48 14.33
N GLY A 71 -16.08 13.08 14.54
CA GLY A 71 -17.12 13.11 13.52
C GLY A 71 -16.88 12.16 12.35
N MET A 72 -16.12 11.07 12.57
CA MET A 72 -15.79 10.07 11.57
C MET A 72 -16.52 8.76 11.84
N THR A 73 -16.77 7.99 10.79
CA THR A 73 -17.11 6.57 10.96
C THR A 73 -15.88 5.77 11.42
N LEU A 74 -16.11 4.62 12.04
CA LEU A 74 -15.01 3.72 12.43
C LEU A 74 -14.14 3.33 11.23
N LEU A 75 -14.75 3.08 10.06
CA LEU A 75 -14.05 2.69 8.84
C LEU A 75 -13.11 3.80 8.36
N GLU A 76 -13.60 5.03 8.31
CA GLU A 76 -12.80 6.21 7.94
C GLU A 76 -11.67 6.43 8.93
N TYR A 77 -11.97 6.34 10.23
CA TYR A 77 -11.00 6.54 11.29
C TYR A 77 -9.89 5.50 11.24
N VAL A 78 -10.22 4.22 11.12
CA VAL A 78 -9.22 3.15 10.99
C VAL A 78 -8.43 3.27 9.68
N GLY A 79 -9.07 3.69 8.59
CA GLY A 79 -8.37 3.98 7.34
C GLY A 79 -7.35 5.11 7.48
N TRP A 80 -7.71 6.17 8.24
CA TRP A 80 -6.80 7.25 8.58
C TRP A 80 -5.65 6.76 9.47
N VAL A 81 -5.93 6.02 10.55
CA VAL A 81 -4.92 5.40 11.44
C VAL A 81 -3.99 4.48 10.64
N GLY A 82 -4.52 3.70 9.71
CA GLY A 82 -3.76 2.83 8.81
C GLY A 82 -2.83 3.60 7.88
N ARG A 83 -3.17 4.82 7.48
CA ARG A 83 -2.34 5.67 6.60
C ARG A 83 -1.39 6.59 7.34
N MET A 84 -1.56 6.77 8.66
CA MET A 84 -0.72 7.64 9.47
C MET A 84 0.79 7.31 9.27
N PRO A 85 1.66 8.31 9.01
CA PRO A 85 3.10 8.08 8.92
C PRO A 85 3.68 7.51 10.22
N LYS A 86 4.71 6.68 10.13
CA LYS A 86 5.40 6.15 11.32
C LYS A 86 6.01 7.26 12.18
N SER A 87 6.49 8.34 11.56
CA SER A 87 7.04 9.50 12.28
C SER A 87 6.00 10.13 13.19
N GLU A 88 4.76 10.29 12.71
CA GLU A 88 3.64 10.79 13.51
C GLU A 88 3.28 9.81 14.63
N LEU A 89 3.20 8.51 14.32
CA LEU A 89 2.95 7.46 15.32
C LEU A 89 4.00 7.45 16.44
N HIS A 90 5.28 7.72 16.11
CA HIS A 90 6.36 7.81 17.09
C HIS A 90 6.17 8.96 18.07
N VAL A 91 5.60 10.10 17.66
CA VAL A 91 5.31 11.20 18.58
C VAL A 91 4.34 10.75 19.67
N TYR A 92 3.28 10.02 19.30
CA TYR A 92 2.33 9.48 20.27
C TYR A 92 2.95 8.39 21.14
N ARG A 93 3.77 7.50 20.56
CA ARG A 93 4.54 6.50 21.30
C ARG A 93 5.38 7.15 22.40
N ASP A 94 6.10 8.21 22.06
CA ASP A 94 7.04 8.85 22.98
C ASP A 94 6.29 9.58 24.11
N ARG A 95 5.09 10.11 23.84
CA ARG A 95 4.17 10.63 24.87
C ARG A 95 3.64 9.54 25.80
N VAL A 96 3.27 8.37 25.27
CA VAL A 96 2.85 7.22 26.08
C VAL A 96 4.01 6.73 26.95
N ARG A 97 5.21 6.59 26.38
CA ARG A 97 6.40 6.11 27.11
C ARG A 97 6.87 7.07 28.20
N SER A 98 6.71 8.39 27.98
CA SER A 98 7.03 9.41 28.99
C SER A 98 5.91 9.60 30.02
N GLY A 99 4.75 8.95 29.86
CA GLY A 99 3.58 9.11 30.72
C GLY A 99 2.82 10.42 30.53
N SER A 100 3.27 11.31 29.65
CA SER A 100 2.69 12.65 29.44
C SER A 100 1.30 12.63 28.79
N GLY A 101 0.90 11.52 28.17
CA GLY A 101 -0.41 11.38 27.52
C GLY A 101 -1.54 10.81 28.40
N GLY A 102 -1.22 10.31 29.59
CA GLY A 102 -2.18 9.65 30.47
C GLY A 102 -2.72 8.30 29.94
N PRO A 103 -3.59 7.64 30.72
CA PRO A 103 -4.07 6.29 30.43
C PRO A 103 -4.97 6.22 29.18
N ARG A 104 -5.75 7.27 28.89
CA ARG A 104 -6.57 7.33 27.67
C ARG A 104 -5.72 7.26 26.41
N LEU A 105 -4.65 8.07 26.32
CA LEU A 105 -3.77 8.01 25.14
C LEU A 105 -3.10 6.65 24.99
N ALA A 106 -2.70 6.02 26.10
CA ALA A 106 -2.09 4.69 26.05
C ALA A 106 -3.05 3.64 25.47
N ALA A 107 -4.31 3.64 25.92
CA ALA A 107 -5.34 2.73 25.40
C ALA A 107 -5.65 2.97 23.91
N VAL A 108 -5.78 4.24 23.51
CA VAL A 108 -6.03 4.62 22.11
C VAL A 108 -4.84 4.24 21.23
N TYR A 109 -3.61 4.49 21.69
CA TYR A 109 -2.40 4.14 20.97
C TYR A 109 -2.26 2.63 20.77
N ASP A 110 -2.57 1.82 21.79
CA ASP A 110 -2.58 0.36 21.65
C ASP A 110 -3.64 -0.11 20.63
N ALA A 111 -4.85 0.44 20.70
CA ALA A 111 -5.89 0.17 19.72
C ALA A 111 -5.49 0.59 18.29
N TRP A 112 -4.75 1.70 18.13
CA TRP A 112 -4.18 2.10 16.83
C TRP A 112 -3.18 1.08 16.29
N LEU A 113 -2.29 0.54 17.13
CA LEU A 113 -1.34 -0.49 16.70
C LEU A 113 -2.07 -1.74 16.21
N SER A 114 -3.08 -2.19 16.97
CA SER A 114 -3.92 -3.31 16.58
C SER A 114 -4.66 -3.06 15.26
N ALA A 115 -5.23 -1.86 15.08
CA ALA A 115 -5.90 -1.45 13.85
C ALA A 115 -4.95 -1.48 12.65
N ARG A 116 -3.76 -0.91 12.79
CA ARG A 116 -2.75 -0.93 11.71
C ARG A 116 -2.37 -2.35 11.33
N MET A 117 -2.13 -3.23 12.29
CA MET A 117 -1.83 -4.64 12.03
C MET A 117 -3.00 -5.36 11.33
N ALA A 118 -4.23 -5.02 11.66
CA ALA A 118 -5.42 -5.61 11.04
C ALA A 118 -5.60 -5.17 9.57
N VAL A 119 -5.39 -3.89 9.28
CA VAL A 119 -5.74 -3.28 7.98
C VAL A 119 -4.57 -3.10 7.02
N GLN A 120 -3.32 -3.08 7.49
CA GLN A 120 -2.17 -2.94 6.61
C GLN A 120 -1.81 -4.28 5.96
N GLY A 121 -1.66 -4.28 4.65
CA GLY A 121 -0.81 -5.22 3.94
C GLY A 121 0.57 -4.60 3.81
N VAL A 122 1.59 -5.29 4.32
CA VAL A 122 2.99 -4.88 4.18
C VAL A 122 3.67 -5.90 3.30
N GLN A 123 4.41 -5.42 2.31
CA GLN A 123 5.29 -6.24 1.50
C GLN A 123 6.70 -5.67 1.55
N THR A 124 7.68 -6.57 1.54
CA THR A 124 9.09 -6.20 1.58
C THR A 124 9.71 -6.54 0.24
N LEU A 125 10.57 -5.66 -0.27
CA LEU A 125 11.31 -5.97 -1.48
C LEU A 125 12.38 -7.00 -1.14
N GLN A 126 12.45 -8.09 -1.91
CA GLN A 126 13.41 -9.16 -1.67
C GLN A 126 14.85 -8.63 -1.64
N ARG A 127 15.60 -9.02 -0.61
CA ARG A 127 17.01 -8.65 -0.44
C ARG A 127 17.82 -9.11 -1.66
N GLY A 128 18.64 -8.21 -2.19
CA GLY A 128 19.47 -8.47 -3.38
C GLY A 128 18.83 -8.07 -4.72
N TRP A 129 17.64 -7.47 -4.72
CA TRP A 129 17.06 -6.83 -5.91
C TRP A 129 17.99 -5.74 -6.45
N LYS A 130 18.11 -5.66 -7.78
CA LYS A 130 18.93 -4.68 -8.50
C LYS A 130 18.07 -3.81 -9.42
N PRO A 131 18.40 -2.53 -9.59
CA PRO A 131 17.73 -1.67 -10.57
C PRO A 131 17.77 -2.31 -11.97
N GLY A 132 16.60 -2.47 -12.59
CA GLY A 132 16.44 -3.12 -13.89
C GLY A 132 15.96 -4.58 -13.84
N GLU A 133 15.96 -5.21 -12.65
CA GLU A 133 15.27 -6.49 -12.44
C GLU A 133 13.79 -6.27 -12.10
N PRO A 134 12.89 -7.20 -12.46
CA PRO A 134 11.49 -7.11 -12.06
C PRO A 134 11.37 -7.09 -10.53
N ASP A 135 10.47 -6.25 -10.02
CA ASP A 135 10.17 -6.14 -8.59
C ASP A 135 9.78 -7.50 -8.00
N ARG A 136 10.41 -7.88 -6.90
CA ARG A 136 10.14 -9.13 -6.17
C ARG A 136 9.64 -8.82 -4.78
N TRP A 137 8.40 -8.36 -4.69
CA TRP A 137 7.72 -8.10 -3.43
C TRP A 137 7.28 -9.42 -2.78
N VAL A 138 7.61 -9.60 -1.50
CA VAL A 138 7.20 -10.74 -0.66
C VAL A 138 6.33 -10.28 0.50
#